data_AF-A0ABD0R265-F1
#
_entry.id   AF-A0ABD0R265-F1
#
_cell.length_a   1.000
_cell.length_b   1.000
_cell.length_c   1.000
_cell.angle_alpha   90.00
_cell.angle_beta   90.00
_cell.angle_gamma   90.00
#
_symmetry.space_group_name_H-M   'P 1'
#
loop_
_entity.id
_entity.type
_entity.pdbx_description
1 polymer ?
#
loop_
_entity_poly.entity_id
_entity_poly.type
_entity_poly.pdbx_seq_one_letter_code
_entity_poly.pdbx_strand_id
1 'polypeptide(L)' 'TLLDIFTGVKLYLPESVQDFEKLRRYFLAYDGDLVPEYDSASATHTLGEPEDGSSAQRVTSNWIWECIRKRRVVPPC' A
#
# COMPACT_ATOMS: atom_id res chain seq x y z
N THR A 1 -18.79 9.96 4.50
CA THR A 1 -17.35 10.19 4.24
C THR A 1 -16.64 8.85 4.27
N LEU A 2 -15.55 8.69 3.53
CA LEU A 2 -14.71 7.49 3.63
C LEU A 2 -13.88 7.55 4.93
N LEU A 3 -13.37 6.40 5.38
CA LEU A 3 -12.57 6.30 6.60
C LEU A 3 -11.10 6.58 6.29
N ASP A 4 -10.40 7.16 7.26
CA ASP A 4 -8.96 7.37 7.20
C ASP A 4 -8.26 6.09 7.72
N ILE A 5 -8.08 5.10 6.84
CA ILE A 5 -7.56 3.78 7.21
C ILE A 5 -6.05 3.73 7.05
N PHE A 6 -5.54 4.30 5.96
CA PHE A 6 -4.13 4.20 5.56
C PHE A 6 -3.34 5.48 5.82
N THR A 7 -3.84 6.36 6.69
CA THR A 7 -3.13 7.60 7.06
C THR A 7 -1.70 7.31 7.50
N GLY A 8 -0.74 7.97 6.85
CA GLY A 8 0.69 7.80 7.11
C GLY A 8 1.32 6.58 6.42
N VAL A 9 0.55 5.77 5.69
CA VAL A 9 1.07 4.67 4.87
C VAL A 9 1.48 5.22 3.51
N LYS A 10 2.78 5.22 3.25
CA LYS A 10 3.38 5.39 1.93
C LYS A 10 3.57 4.04 1.28
N LEU A 11 2.91 3.78 0.17
CA LEU A 11 2.88 2.49 -0.51
C LEU A 11 3.49 2.59 -1.90
N TYR A 12 4.47 1.73 -2.20
CA TYR A 12 4.85 1.44 -3.57
C TYR A 12 3.98 0.29 -4.12
N LEU A 13 3.26 0.57 -5.21
CA LEU A 13 2.36 -0.36 -5.90
C LEU A 13 2.80 -0.45 -7.38
N PRO A 14 3.51 -1.52 -7.79
CA PRO A 14 3.91 -1.70 -9.18
C PRO A 14 2.70 -1.85 -10.11
N GLU A 15 2.74 -1.25 -11.31
CA GLU A 15 1.67 -1.38 -12.32
C GLU A 15 1.47 -2.82 -12.82
N SER A 16 2.47 -3.68 -12.64
CA SER A 16 2.41 -5.11 -12.94
C SER A 16 1.56 -5.93 -11.95
N VAL A 17 1.17 -5.36 -10.81
CA VAL A 17 0.32 -6.04 -9.82
C VAL A 17 -1.08 -6.26 -10.39
N GLN A 18 -1.59 -7.48 -10.26
CA GLN A 18 -2.97 -7.80 -10.66
C GLN A 18 -3.98 -6.89 -9.95
N ASP A 19 -4.99 -6.42 -10.69
CA ASP A 19 -6.00 -5.48 -10.22
C ASP A 19 -5.43 -4.10 -9.78
N PHE A 20 -4.29 -3.68 -10.34
CA PHE A 20 -3.63 -2.41 -10.05
C PHE A 20 -4.58 -1.22 -9.88
N GLU A 21 -5.40 -0.91 -10.89
CA GLU A 21 -6.29 0.26 -10.84
C GLU A 21 -7.32 0.17 -9.71
N LYS A 22 -7.79 -1.04 -9.39
CA LYS A 22 -8.72 -1.26 -8.29
C LYS A 22 -8.03 -1.07 -6.95
N LEU A 23 -6.84 -1.64 -6.77
CA LEU A 23 -6.05 -1.47 -5.55
C LEU A 23 -5.68 0.01 -5.32
N ARG A 24 -5.16 0.68 -6.36
CA ARG A 24 -4.85 2.11 -6.36
C ARG A 24 -6.06 2.94 -5.95
N ARG A 25 -7.21 2.74 -6.61
CA ARG A 25 -8.44 3.49 -6.31
C ARG A 25 -8.86 3.33 -4.86
N TYR A 26 -8.88 2.10 -4.34
CA TYR A 26 -9.34 1.85 -2.98
C TYR A 26 -8.34 2.33 -1.94
N PHE A 27 -7.04 2.12 -2.14
CA PHE A 27 -6.00 2.57 -1.22
C PHE A 27 -6.02 4.10 -1.05
N LEU A 28 -6.04 4.85 -2.16
CA LEU A 28 -6.15 6.32 -2.13
C LEU A 28 -7.46 6.79 -1.50
N ALA A 29 -8.57 6.09 -1.78
CA ALA A 29 -9.89 6.47 -1.28
C ALA A 29 -10.02 6.33 0.26
N TYR A 30 -9.18 5.50 0.90
CA TYR A 30 -9.11 5.33 2.35
C TYR A 30 -7.86 5.97 2.97
N ASP A 31 -7.44 7.10 2.41
CA ASP A 31 -6.37 7.99 2.92
C ASP A 31 -4.94 7.41 2.85
N GLY A 32 -4.66 6.59 1.83
CA GLY A 32 -3.31 6.10 1.55
C GLY A 32 -2.52 7.01 0.62
N ASP A 33 -1.18 6.98 0.72
CA ASP A 33 -0.25 7.73 -0.13
C ASP A 33 0.53 6.79 -1.05
N LEU A 34 0.49 7.02 -2.37
CA LEU A 34 1.22 6.20 -3.35
C LEU A 34 2.53 6.84 -3.74
N VAL A 35 3.60 6.06 -3.63
CA VAL A 35 4.95 6.47 -4.00
C VAL A 35 5.25 6.01 -5.42
N PRO A 36 5.76 6.89 -6.30
CA PRO A 36 6.16 6.51 -7.65
C PRO A 36 7.39 5.60 -7.64
N GLU A 37 7.62 4.85 -8.72
CA GLU A 37 8.72 3.88 -8.82
C GLU A 37 10.11 4.50 -8.55
N TYR A 38 10.38 5.70 -9.06
CA TYR A 38 11.66 6.38 -8.85
C TYR A 38 11.92 6.81 -7.39
N ASP A 39 10.90 6.77 -6.53
CA ASP A 39 11.00 7.12 -5.11
C ASP A 39 10.64 5.91 -4.22
N SER A 40 10.63 4.68 -4.77
CA SER A 40 10.13 3.50 -4.05
C SER A 40 10.88 3.23 -2.73
N ALA A 41 12.14 3.65 -2.64
CA ALA A 41 12.95 3.63 -1.42
C ALA A 41 12.34 4.44 -0.24
N SER A 42 11.52 5.46 -0.51
CA SER A 42 10.85 6.27 0.53
C SER A 42 9.57 5.63 1.09
N ALA A 43 9.12 4.52 0.48
CA ALA A 43 7.91 3.84 0.88
C ALA A 43 8.03 3.20 2.26
N THR A 44 6.92 3.22 3.01
CA THR A 44 6.78 2.47 4.26
C THR A 44 6.36 1.03 4.02
N HIS A 45 5.66 0.79 2.90
CA HIS A 45 5.13 -0.51 2.50
C HIS A 45 5.30 -0.71 1.00
N THR A 46 5.45 -1.95 0.55
CA THR A 46 5.61 -2.28 -0.87
C THR A 46 4.89 -3.58 -1.25
N LEU A 47 4.25 -3.62 -2.43
CA LEU A 47 3.78 -4.88 -3.04
C LEU A 47 4.83 -5.48 -3.99
N GLY A 48 5.89 -4.74 -4.31
CA GLY A 48 7.06 -5.23 -5.03
C GLY A 48 8.09 -5.88 -4.11
N GLU A 49 9.21 -6.31 -4.69
CA GLU A 49 10.40 -6.60 -3.90
C GLU A 49 10.93 -5.28 -3.31
N PRO A 50 11.24 -5.23 -2.00
CA PRO A 50 11.91 -4.06 -1.42
C PRO A 50 13.26 -3.81 -2.11
N GLU A 51 13.56 -2.55 -2.39
CA GLU A 51 14.91 -2.16 -2.84
C GLU A 51 15.95 -2.42 -1.74
N ASP A 52 17.20 -2.68 -2.14
CA ASP A 52 18.30 -2.89 -1.20
C ASP A 52 18.47 -1.67 -0.28
N GLY A 53 18.39 -1.89 1.04
CA GLY A 53 18.48 -0.83 2.04
C GLY A 53 17.15 -0.12 2.34
N SER A 54 16.05 -0.48 1.66
CA SER A 54 14.72 -0.03 2.01
C SER A 54 14.24 -0.64 3.33
N SER A 55 13.64 0.19 4.19
CA SER A 55 12.92 -0.28 5.38
C SER A 55 11.45 -0.57 5.11
N ALA A 56 11.03 -0.58 3.84
CA ALA A 56 9.64 -0.80 3.46
C ALA A 56 9.19 -2.22 3.85
N GLN A 57 8.03 -2.31 4.49
CA GLN A 57 7.43 -3.59 4.81
C GLN A 57 6.74 -4.18 3.57
N ARG A 58 7.17 -5.38 3.17
CA ARG A 58 6.49 -6.10 2.09
C ARG A 58 5.08 -6.51 2.53
N VAL A 59 4.09 -6.21 1.69
CA VAL A 59 2.67 -6.53 1.89
C VAL A 59 2.10 -7.19 0.64
N THR A 60 0.88 -7.71 0.76
CA THR A 60 0.14 -8.32 -0.35
C THR A 60 -1.11 -7.51 -0.68
N SER A 61 -1.69 -7.74 -1.86
CA SER A 61 -3.01 -7.19 -2.22
C SER A 61 -4.07 -7.56 -1.19
N ASN A 62 -3.98 -8.76 -0.58
CA ASN A 62 -4.90 -9.20 0.47
C ASN A 62 -4.80 -8.33 1.74
N TRP A 63 -3.62 -7.83 2.09
CA TRP A 63 -3.45 -6.95 3.24
C TRP A 63 -4.25 -5.64 3.10
N ILE A 64 -4.27 -5.04 1.90
CA ILE A 64 -5.09 -3.84 1.61
C ILE A 64 -6.56 -4.14 1.85
N TRP A 65 -7.06 -5.25 1.31
CA TRP A 65 -8.46 -5.66 1.47
C TRP A 65 -8.81 -5.99 2.92
N GLU A 66 -7.91 -6.65 3.65
CA GLU A 66 -8.08 -6.94 5.07
C GLU A 66 -8.12 -5.67 5.91
N CYS A 67 -7.25 -4.68 5.64
CA CYS A 67 -7.29 -3.39 6.32
C CYS A 67 -8.64 -2.68 6.11
N ILE A 68 -9.15 -2.66 4.87
CA ILE A 68 -10.46 -2.09 4.53
C ILE A 68 -11.58 -2.84 5.25
N ARG A 69 -11.57 -4.18 5.21
CA ARG A 69 -12.57 -5.03 5.84
C ARG A 69 -12.59 -4.87 7.36
N LYS A 70 -11.42 -4.71 7.98
CA LYS A 70 -11.25 -4.51 9.42
C LYS A 70 -11.35 -3.05 9.84
N ARG A 71 -11.45 -2.12 8.89
CA ARG A 71 -11.53 -0.66 9.10
C ARG A 71 -10.35 -0.11 9.91
N ARG A 72 -9.16 -0.70 9.76
CA ARG A 72 -7.90 -0.28 10.39
C ARG A 72 -6.72 -0.98 9.74
N VAL A 73 -5.53 -0.39 9.84
CA VAL A 73 -4.29 -1.09 9.52
C VAL A 73 -4.15 -2.35 10.39
N VAL A 74 -3.82 -3.47 9.75
CA VAL A 74 -3.51 -4.74 10.42
C VAL A 74 -2.03 -5.09 10.22
N PRO A 75 -1.43 -5.94 11.06
CA PRO A 75 -0.09 -6.46 10.81
C PRO A 75 -0.01 -7.16 9.44
N PRO A 76 1.06 -6.94 8.66
CA PRO A 76 1.30 -7.66 7.42
C PRO A 76 1.45 -9.17 7.64
N CYS A 77 0.92 -9.94 6.70
CA CYS A 77 0.91 -11.40 6.70
C CYS A 77 2.04 -11.95 5.82
#